data_AF-A0A5M6BUN6-F1
#
_entry.id   AF-A0A5M6BUN6-F1
#
_cell.length_a   1.000
_cell.length_b   1.000
_cell.length_c   1.000
_cell.angle_alpha   90.00
_cell.angle_beta   90.00
_cell.angle_gamma   90.00
#
_symmetry.space_group_name_H-M   'P 1'
#
loop_
_entity.id
_entity.type
_entity.pdbx_description
1 polymer ?
#
loop_
_entity_poly.entity_id
_entity_poly.type
_entity_poly.pdbx_seq_one_letter_code
_entity_poly.pdbx_strand_id
1 'polypeptide(L)'
;MCWTCRKFFCSDHKNDPEHLCCTIPYDDDGQRVRDEITKAAEIEIFERTIRGLDAKLIVQQAQSLRPGHTCTFELPTVLQSGPEEYSMFNYHFPLEFDDGIKWLVRARRASWEVPPLEVQLLVDECEVTTMRVLKAAGASVPNAWLPRQIDVHDKKAVHRTSYIFVEFLEGRPLITNAAPLTTGTIIEELASRLINDMARHHQAISRIRIDPQQAGIGSLYQNHEGTPRYKIGPFTVASIMMIPDPPYFFGPFKTNKERYLRRIDMSLHWIMHDSFLLLDPVGKFLSLLEVWDLVEGNEELGKEETEVYIKHGDDKNDQYMLREDGSLVGLIDWEWAYVTTKAEAFCAPVGLYLTPAYINGNDDLSKEEHLLIAAHERLGRPDLADCVRNGRIYHRLDDSLTYFDPYGPKLEAVNAIRRTFLGDKAGMPFQTHDEWKKSALEKYGKNEHVQELIRRYGERFRKKKVEDTVDSSVEHQHQTEEEEDIVDNDRRH
;
A
#
# COMPACT_ATOMS: atom_id res chain seq x y z
N MET A 1 -6.34 10.84 13.25
CA MET A 1 -4.92 11.26 13.29
C MET A 1 -4.77 12.65 12.71
N CYS A 2 -3.86 13.45 13.27
CA CYS A 2 -3.42 14.73 12.71
C CYS A 2 -2.05 14.57 12.04
N TRP A 3 -1.95 14.91 10.75
CA TRP A 3 -0.70 14.81 9.98
C TRP A 3 0.38 15.80 10.44
N THR A 4 -0.02 16.92 11.05
CA THR A 4 0.90 17.93 11.56
C THR A 4 1.58 17.49 12.85
N CYS A 5 0.82 17.13 13.89
CA CYS A 5 1.41 16.76 15.19
C CYS A 5 1.62 15.25 15.38
N ARG A 6 1.24 14.42 14.39
CA ARG A 6 1.35 12.95 14.41
C ARG A 6 0.61 12.28 15.58
N LYS A 7 -0.42 12.93 16.15
CA LYS A 7 -1.24 12.39 17.25
C LYS A 7 -2.59 11.87 16.78
N PHE A 8 -3.14 10.91 17.53
CA PHE A 8 -4.49 10.40 17.34
C PHE A 8 -5.49 11.16 18.19
N PHE A 9 -6.63 11.47 17.58
CA PHE A 9 -7.78 12.13 18.20
C PHE A 9 -9.02 11.33 17.78
N CYS A 10 -9.97 11.14 18.68
CA CYS A 10 -11.30 10.64 18.30
C CYS A 10 -12.06 11.70 17.50
N SER A 11 -13.21 11.33 16.93
CA SER A 11 -14.08 12.25 16.19
C SER A 11 -14.39 13.54 16.96
N ASP A 12 -14.62 13.42 18.27
CA ASP A 12 -15.04 14.51 19.13
C ASP A 12 -13.88 15.46 19.44
N HIS A 13 -12.68 14.91 19.66
CA HIS A 13 -11.50 15.68 20.01
C HIS A 13 -10.67 16.14 18.80
N LYS A 14 -10.98 15.66 17.58
CA LYS A 14 -10.21 16.02 16.38
C LYS A 14 -10.37 17.50 16.01
N ASN A 15 -11.57 18.05 16.20
CA ASN A 15 -11.90 19.45 15.94
C ASN A 15 -11.96 20.28 17.23
N ASP A 16 -11.41 19.75 18.32
CA ASP A 16 -11.35 20.45 19.59
C ASP A 16 -10.43 21.68 19.43
N PRO A 17 -10.84 22.87 19.92
CA PRO A 17 -9.95 24.03 19.99
C PRO A 17 -8.63 23.76 20.74
N GLU A 18 -8.59 22.76 21.64
CA GLU A 18 -7.37 22.31 22.30
C GLU A 18 -6.40 21.58 21.35
N HIS A 19 -6.88 21.06 20.22
CA HIS A 19 -6.04 20.56 19.15
C HIS A 19 -5.54 21.73 18.29
N LEU A 20 -4.49 22.40 18.79
CA LEU A 20 -3.90 23.60 18.21
C LEU A 20 -3.60 23.51 16.70
N CYS A 21 -3.35 22.32 16.12
CA CYS A 21 -3.10 22.21 14.69
C CYS A 21 -4.32 22.59 13.83
N CYS A 22 -5.54 22.44 14.37
CA CYS A 22 -6.78 22.81 13.69
C CYS A 22 -7.07 24.32 13.74
N THR A 23 -6.38 25.06 14.60
CA THR A 23 -6.53 26.52 14.72
C THR A 23 -5.48 27.28 13.92
N ILE A 24 -4.55 26.59 13.25
CA ILE A 24 -3.49 27.22 12.46
C ILE A 24 -4.07 27.65 11.10
N PRO A 25 -3.94 28.94 10.71
CA PRO A 25 -4.46 29.42 9.43
C PRO A 25 -3.78 28.75 8.23
N TYR A 26 -4.47 28.69 7.09
CA TYR A 26 -3.94 28.17 5.83
C TYR A 26 -3.24 29.29 5.03
N ASP A 27 -2.28 29.96 5.66
CA ASP A 27 -1.39 30.96 5.07
C ASP A 27 0.08 30.55 5.25
N ASP A 28 1.02 31.35 4.74
CA ASP A 28 2.45 31.04 4.77
C ASP A 28 2.99 30.95 6.20
N ASP A 29 2.55 31.82 7.11
CA ASP A 29 2.95 31.78 8.52
C ASP A 29 2.40 30.53 9.21
N GLY A 30 1.15 30.19 8.96
CA GLY A 30 0.55 28.95 9.43
C GLY A 30 1.23 27.71 8.87
N GLN A 31 1.69 27.75 7.61
CA GLN A 31 2.46 26.66 7.04
C GLN A 31 3.79 26.47 7.76
N ARG A 32 4.52 27.56 8.01
CA ARG A 32 5.76 27.52 8.80
C ARG A 32 5.54 26.92 10.20
N VAL A 33 4.46 27.30 10.88
CA VAL A 33 4.11 26.73 12.20
C VAL A 33 3.79 25.23 12.08
N ARG A 34 3.05 24.81 11.05
CA ARG A 34 2.78 23.37 10.79
C ARG A 34 4.07 22.60 10.56
N ASP A 35 5.01 23.16 9.81
CA ASP A 35 6.30 22.53 9.52
C ASP A 35 7.15 22.38 10.79
N GLU A 36 7.18 23.39 11.66
CA GLU A 36 7.86 23.34 12.95
C GLU A 36 7.27 22.26 13.88
N ILE A 37 5.94 22.18 13.97
CA ILE A 37 5.25 21.15 14.76
C ILE A 37 5.53 19.75 14.19
N THR A 38 5.47 19.60 12.87
CA THR A 38 5.75 18.34 12.19
C THR A 38 7.18 17.90 12.46
N LYS A 39 8.14 18.80 12.32
CA LYS A 39 9.55 18.53 12.61
C LYS A 39 9.77 18.13 14.07
N ALA A 40 9.12 18.82 15.02
CA ALA A 40 9.21 18.46 16.43
C ALA A 40 8.64 17.06 16.72
N ALA A 41 7.50 16.72 16.11
CA ALA A 41 6.90 15.39 16.23
C ALA A 41 7.81 14.30 15.62
N GLU A 42 8.44 14.58 14.47
CA GLU A 42 9.40 13.67 13.84
C GLU A 42 10.65 13.43 14.70
N ILE A 43 11.20 14.49 15.32
CA ILE A 43 12.31 14.38 16.27
C ILE A 43 11.89 13.52 17.48
N GLU A 44 10.70 13.72 18.02
CA GLU A 44 10.19 12.94 19.15
C GLU A 44 10.07 11.44 18.79
N ILE A 45 9.53 11.12 17.60
CA ILE A 45 9.42 9.74 17.10
C ILE A 45 10.82 9.12 16.94
N PHE A 46 11.76 9.87 16.36
CA PHE A 46 13.14 9.42 16.20
C PHE A 46 13.81 9.14 17.54
N GLU A 47 13.75 10.06 18.50
CA GLU A 47 14.33 9.87 19.83
C GLU A 47 13.74 8.65 20.56
N ARG A 48 12.42 8.45 20.48
CA ARG A 48 11.77 7.26 21.03
C ARG A 48 12.29 5.98 20.38
N THR A 49 12.46 6.00 19.05
CA THR A 49 12.96 4.87 18.29
C THR A 49 14.40 4.52 18.72
N ILE A 50 15.29 5.50 18.77
CA ILE A 50 16.70 5.32 19.18
C ILE A 50 16.79 4.84 20.63
N ARG A 51 15.98 5.39 21.56
CA ARG A 51 15.93 4.95 22.96
C ARG A 51 15.55 3.47 23.11
N GLY A 52 14.78 2.92 22.17
CA GLY A 52 14.38 1.52 22.17
C GLY A 52 15.38 0.55 21.54
N LEU A 53 16.52 1.05 21.04
CA LEU A 53 17.60 0.26 20.45
C LEU A 53 18.81 0.16 21.39
N ASP A 54 19.48 -1.00 21.37
CA ASP A 54 20.73 -1.24 22.09
C ASP A 54 21.84 -1.58 21.10
N ALA A 55 22.73 -0.61 20.84
CA ALA A 55 23.83 -0.77 19.89
C ALA A 55 24.75 -1.96 20.22
N LYS A 56 25.02 -2.24 21.50
CA LYS A 56 25.90 -3.36 21.89
C LYS A 56 25.23 -4.69 21.62
N LEU A 57 23.93 -4.79 21.93
CA LEU A 57 23.15 -5.98 21.63
C LEU A 57 23.05 -6.22 20.12
N ILE A 58 22.82 -5.16 19.34
CA ILE A 58 22.76 -5.22 17.87
C ILE A 58 24.07 -5.77 17.31
N VAL A 59 25.22 -5.24 17.72
CA VAL A 59 26.55 -5.75 17.32
C VAL A 59 26.72 -7.21 17.72
N GLN A 60 26.38 -7.57 18.96
CA GLN A 60 26.48 -8.95 19.43
C GLN A 60 25.65 -9.91 18.57
N GLN A 61 24.42 -9.51 18.21
CA GLN A 61 23.53 -10.33 17.41
C GLN A 61 23.97 -10.43 15.95
N ALA A 62 24.41 -9.34 15.33
CA ALA A 62 24.95 -9.34 13.97
C ALA A 62 26.18 -10.26 13.85
N GLN A 63 27.13 -10.16 14.78
CA GLN A 63 28.30 -11.06 14.83
C GLN A 63 27.91 -12.52 15.10
N SER A 64 26.84 -12.77 15.85
CA SER A 64 26.33 -14.14 16.02
C SER A 64 25.70 -14.70 14.74
N LEU A 65 25.12 -13.86 13.88
CA LEU A 65 24.55 -14.26 12.60
C LEU A 65 25.65 -14.48 11.55
N ARG A 66 26.84 -13.89 11.75
CA ARG A 66 27.99 -14.01 10.86
C ARG A 66 29.29 -14.41 11.62
N PRO A 67 29.42 -15.68 12.04
CA PRO A 67 30.56 -16.14 12.83
C PRO A 67 31.90 -15.89 12.12
N GLY A 68 32.89 -15.41 12.88
CA GLY A 68 34.24 -15.15 12.38
C GLY A 68 34.50 -13.70 11.96
N HIS A 69 33.47 -12.84 11.96
CA HIS A 69 33.56 -11.43 11.60
C HIS A 69 33.15 -10.54 12.77
N THR A 70 33.84 -9.42 12.92
CA THR A 70 33.43 -8.32 13.80
C THR A 70 32.69 -7.25 13.00
N CYS A 71 31.87 -6.41 13.66
CA CYS A 71 31.16 -5.32 12.99
C CYS A 71 31.08 -4.06 13.85
N THR A 72 30.96 -2.91 13.19
CA THR A 72 30.74 -1.60 13.80
C THR A 72 29.32 -1.12 13.54
N PHE A 73 28.69 -0.57 14.57
CA PHE A 73 27.36 0.02 14.51
C PHE A 73 27.28 1.19 15.48
N GLU A 74 26.81 2.32 15.00
CA GLU A 74 26.64 3.54 15.78
C GLU A 74 25.21 4.06 15.62
N LEU A 75 24.57 4.39 16.74
CA LEU A 75 23.27 5.03 16.72
C LEU A 75 23.46 6.54 16.52
N PRO A 76 22.75 7.17 15.58
CA PRO A 76 22.81 8.60 15.39
C PRO A 76 22.24 9.34 16.62
N THR A 77 22.84 10.47 16.96
CA THR A 77 22.43 11.32 18.09
C THR A 77 21.45 12.42 17.70
N VAL A 78 21.33 12.70 16.40
CA VAL A 78 20.43 13.72 15.84
C VAL A 78 19.74 13.16 14.60
N LEU A 79 18.51 13.58 14.40
CA LEU A 79 17.80 13.35 13.15
C LEU A 79 18.50 14.17 12.04
N GLN A 80 19.26 13.50 11.16
CA GLN A 80 19.90 14.15 10.02
C GLN A 80 18.88 14.30 8.89
N SER A 81 18.89 15.41 8.16
CA SER A 81 18.00 15.58 7.00
C SER A 81 18.63 14.93 5.76
N GLY A 82 17.97 13.93 5.19
CA GLY A 82 18.37 13.29 3.93
C GLY A 82 17.17 12.65 3.21
N PRO A 83 17.13 12.68 1.86
CA PRO A 83 16.06 12.06 1.08
C PRO A 83 16.14 10.52 0.99
N GLU A 84 17.26 9.91 1.38
CA GLU A 84 17.51 8.46 1.26
C GLU A 84 17.29 7.67 2.57
N GLU A 85 17.02 8.32 3.71
CA GLU A 85 17.15 7.70 5.04
C GLU A 85 15.84 7.45 5.81
N TYR A 86 14.68 7.84 5.26
CA TYR A 86 13.41 7.81 5.99
C TYR A 86 12.28 7.17 5.19
N SER A 87 12.16 5.85 5.31
CA SER A 87 10.92 5.18 4.88
C SER A 87 9.78 5.53 5.84
N MET A 88 8.54 5.55 5.33
CA MET A 88 7.36 5.94 6.10
C MET A 88 7.18 5.12 7.40
N PHE A 89 7.65 3.87 7.45
CA PHE A 89 7.47 2.99 8.61
C PHE A 89 8.76 2.60 9.33
N ASN A 90 9.93 2.85 8.75
CA ASN A 90 11.21 2.36 9.26
C ASN A 90 12.33 3.41 9.16
N TYR A 91 13.22 3.37 10.15
CA TYR A 91 14.55 3.95 10.05
C TYR A 91 15.56 2.87 9.65
N HIS A 92 16.52 3.23 8.80
CA HIS A 92 17.55 2.31 8.34
C HIS A 92 18.92 2.83 8.78
N PHE A 93 19.68 2.00 9.48
CA PHE A 93 21.00 2.36 9.99
C PHE A 93 22.07 1.42 9.42
N PRO A 94 23.14 1.94 8.81
CA PRO A 94 24.20 1.09 8.27
C PRO A 94 24.99 0.38 9.39
N LEU A 95 25.33 -0.88 9.12
CA LEU A 95 26.21 -1.71 9.92
C LEU A 95 27.28 -2.29 8.99
N GLU A 96 28.54 -2.15 9.35
CA GLU A 96 29.68 -2.56 8.51
C GLU A 96 30.51 -3.63 9.22
N PHE A 97 30.81 -4.71 8.51
CA PHE A 97 31.70 -5.78 8.99
C PHE A 97 33.16 -5.48 8.64
N ASP A 98 34.08 -6.13 9.37
CA ASP A 98 35.53 -5.99 9.20
C ASP A 98 36.08 -6.36 7.81
N ASP A 99 35.28 -7.02 6.97
CA ASP A 99 35.61 -7.37 5.60
C ASP A 99 34.91 -6.50 4.54
N GLY A 100 34.26 -5.41 4.97
CA GLY A 100 33.60 -4.44 4.09
C GLY A 100 32.18 -4.83 3.67
N ILE A 101 31.65 -5.98 4.11
CA ILE A 101 30.22 -6.29 3.91
C ILE A 101 29.38 -5.33 4.74
N LYS A 102 28.30 -4.80 4.13
CA LYS A 102 27.36 -3.88 4.76
C LYS A 102 25.98 -4.51 4.91
N TRP A 103 25.40 -4.35 6.08
CA TRP A 103 23.99 -4.60 6.36
C TRP A 103 23.31 -3.30 6.78
N LEU A 104 21.98 -3.31 6.78
CA LEU A 104 21.12 -2.31 7.38
C LEU A 104 20.46 -2.90 8.62
N VAL A 105 20.45 -2.16 9.72
CA VAL A 105 19.51 -2.33 10.81
C VAL A 105 18.25 -1.55 10.44
N ARG A 106 17.21 -2.25 10.00
CA ARG A 106 15.90 -1.67 9.68
C ARG A 106 15.04 -1.72 10.93
N ALA A 107 14.85 -0.57 11.57
CA ALA A 107 14.12 -0.42 12.82
C ALA A 107 12.75 0.21 12.59
N ARG A 108 11.69 -0.37 13.16
CA ARG A 108 10.33 0.16 13.09
C ARG A 108 10.27 1.51 13.81
N ARG A 109 9.65 2.51 13.19
CA ARG A 109 9.46 3.82 13.84
C ARG A 109 8.61 3.65 15.10
N ALA A 110 9.02 4.24 16.22
CA ALA A 110 8.22 4.32 17.44
C ALA A 110 7.13 5.41 17.33
N SER A 111 6.41 5.41 16.21
CA SER A 111 5.28 6.30 15.90
C SER A 111 3.98 5.68 16.39
N TRP A 112 3.01 6.54 16.69
CA TRP A 112 1.64 6.12 17.03
C TRP A 112 0.93 5.41 15.87
N GLU A 113 1.44 5.56 14.66
CA GLU A 113 0.94 4.93 13.43
C GLU A 113 1.33 3.44 13.31
N VAL A 114 2.34 3.00 14.08
CA VAL A 114 2.88 1.63 14.00
C VAL A 114 2.10 0.72 14.96
N PRO A 115 1.72 -0.49 14.55
CA PRO A 115 0.96 -1.41 15.40
C PRO A 115 1.76 -1.85 16.64
N PRO A 116 1.12 -2.48 17.64
CA PRO A 116 1.81 -2.98 18.83
C PRO A 116 3.01 -3.90 18.51
N LEU A 117 3.97 -3.99 19.44
CA LEU A 117 5.22 -4.75 19.23
C LEU A 117 4.96 -6.21 18.83
N GLU A 118 3.94 -6.87 19.39
CA GLU A 118 3.63 -8.26 19.00
C GLU A 118 3.27 -8.38 17.52
N VAL A 119 2.54 -7.41 16.98
CA VAL A 119 2.18 -7.37 15.56
C VAL A 119 3.40 -7.06 14.70
N GLN A 120 4.23 -6.10 15.11
CA GLN A 120 5.47 -5.77 14.41
C GLN A 120 6.39 -6.99 14.26
N LEU A 121 6.56 -7.77 15.32
CA LEU A 121 7.40 -8.97 15.31
C LEU A 121 6.86 -10.06 14.37
N LEU A 122 5.53 -10.21 14.27
CA LEU A 122 4.91 -11.13 13.30
C LEU A 122 5.18 -10.68 11.86
N VAL A 123 5.08 -9.38 11.58
CA VAL A 123 5.36 -8.80 10.26
C VAL A 123 6.84 -8.96 9.89
N ASP A 124 7.74 -8.67 10.83
CA ASP A 124 9.18 -8.82 10.65
C ASP A 124 9.56 -10.29 10.38
N GLU A 125 8.91 -11.25 11.05
CA GLU A 125 9.08 -12.67 10.77
C GLU A 125 8.62 -13.04 9.34
N CYS A 126 7.47 -12.50 8.92
CA CYS A 126 6.94 -12.76 7.58
C CYS A 126 7.84 -12.16 6.48
N GLU A 127 8.33 -10.93 6.69
CA GLU A 127 9.24 -10.23 5.80
C GLU A 127 10.54 -11.03 5.61
N VAL A 128 11.19 -11.42 6.71
CA VAL A 128 12.45 -12.18 6.67
C VAL A 128 12.24 -13.56 6.06
N THR A 129 11.14 -14.24 6.38
CA THR A 129 10.81 -15.56 5.81
C THR A 129 10.63 -15.46 4.30
N THR A 130 9.87 -14.46 3.84
CA THR A 130 9.63 -14.22 2.42
C THR A 130 10.93 -13.96 1.66
N MET A 131 11.76 -13.03 2.15
CA MET A 131 13.06 -12.73 1.52
C MET A 131 13.98 -13.95 1.45
N ARG A 132 14.01 -14.80 2.48
CA ARG A 132 14.80 -16.05 2.46
C ARG A 132 14.33 -17.02 1.39
N VAL A 133 13.02 -17.20 1.24
CA VAL A 133 12.44 -18.07 0.21
C VAL A 133 12.75 -17.54 -1.18
N LEU A 134 12.57 -16.24 -1.40
CA LEU A 134 12.86 -15.56 -2.66
C LEU A 134 14.35 -15.65 -3.03
N LYS A 135 15.25 -15.34 -2.10
CA LYS A 135 16.70 -15.39 -2.32
C LYS A 135 17.16 -16.80 -2.65
N ALA A 136 16.64 -17.82 -1.95
CA ALA A 136 16.97 -19.22 -2.21
C ALA A 136 16.56 -19.67 -3.63
N ALA A 137 15.55 -19.03 -4.22
CA ALA A 137 15.10 -19.28 -5.59
C ALA A 137 15.84 -18.44 -6.65
N GLY A 138 16.80 -17.61 -6.24
CA GLY A 138 17.55 -16.73 -7.14
C GLY A 138 16.81 -15.47 -7.57
N ALA A 139 15.76 -15.06 -6.85
CA ALA A 139 15.12 -13.77 -7.08
C ALA A 139 16.03 -12.62 -6.60
N SER A 140 16.00 -11.50 -7.32
CA SER A 140 16.75 -10.28 -6.97
C SER A 140 16.11 -9.58 -5.76
N VAL A 141 16.47 -10.02 -4.56
CA VAL A 141 16.06 -9.44 -3.26
C VAL A 141 17.27 -9.39 -2.33
N PRO A 142 17.27 -8.52 -1.29
CA PRO A 142 18.30 -8.60 -0.25
C PRO A 142 18.12 -9.88 0.59
N ASN A 143 19.20 -10.38 1.17
CA ASN A 143 19.10 -11.29 2.31
C ASN A 143 18.56 -10.54 3.53
N ALA A 144 17.94 -11.27 4.45
CA ALA A 144 17.50 -10.71 5.72
C ALA A 144 17.54 -11.72 6.86
N TRP A 145 17.67 -11.18 8.07
CA TRP A 145 17.82 -11.96 9.29
C TRP A 145 17.06 -11.33 10.45
N LEU A 146 16.34 -12.18 11.18
CA LEU A 146 15.79 -11.81 12.47
C LEU A 146 16.91 -11.75 13.53
N PRO A 147 16.84 -10.80 14.48
CA PRO A 147 17.62 -10.88 15.70
C PRO A 147 17.26 -12.15 16.48
N ARG A 148 18.14 -12.62 17.38
CA ARG A 148 17.78 -13.72 18.29
C ARG A 148 16.58 -13.31 19.14
N GLN A 149 15.60 -14.21 19.27
CA GLN A 149 14.32 -13.94 19.91
C GLN A 149 14.49 -13.33 21.30
N ILE A 150 13.76 -12.24 21.51
CA ILE A 150 13.56 -11.56 22.78
C ILE A 150 12.23 -12.06 23.33
N ASP A 151 12.17 -12.32 24.64
CA ASP A 151 10.91 -12.63 25.31
C ASP A 151 9.99 -11.39 25.30
N VAL A 152 8.91 -11.46 24.53
CA VAL A 152 7.89 -10.41 24.41
C VAL A 152 7.11 -10.18 25.71
N HIS A 153 7.13 -11.12 26.64
CA HIS A 153 6.49 -11.00 27.95
C HIS A 153 7.42 -10.40 29.01
N ASP A 154 8.68 -10.09 28.67
CA ASP A 154 9.55 -9.30 29.53
C ASP A 154 8.93 -7.90 29.71
N LYS A 155 8.52 -7.56 30.93
CA LYS A 155 7.97 -6.23 31.25
C LYS A 155 8.96 -5.08 30.98
N LYS A 156 10.25 -5.37 30.79
CA LYS A 156 11.26 -4.41 30.31
C LYS A 156 11.21 -4.19 28.79
N ALA A 157 10.43 -4.98 28.04
CA ALA A 157 10.26 -4.87 26.59
C ALA A 157 9.28 -3.76 26.15
N VAL A 158 8.54 -3.14 27.09
CA VAL A 158 7.51 -2.10 26.83
C VAL A 158 8.08 -0.85 26.13
N HIS A 159 9.40 -0.68 26.08
CA HIS A 159 10.07 0.42 25.37
C HIS A 159 11.02 -0.04 24.26
N ARG A 160 10.88 -1.28 23.77
CA ARG A 160 11.77 -1.80 22.72
C ARG A 160 11.25 -1.44 21.33
N THR A 161 12.20 -1.14 20.46
CA THR A 161 11.97 -0.93 19.03
C THR A 161 12.20 -2.25 18.30
N SER A 162 11.25 -2.69 17.47
CA SER A 162 11.47 -3.87 16.61
C SER A 162 12.47 -3.55 15.51
N TYR A 163 13.33 -4.51 15.15
CA TYR A 163 14.24 -4.36 14.04
C TYR A 163 14.62 -5.71 13.41
N ILE A 164 15.04 -5.64 12.15
CA ILE A 164 15.65 -6.74 11.41
C ILE A 164 16.99 -6.32 10.81
N PHE A 165 17.82 -7.29 10.45
CA PHE A 165 19.01 -7.07 9.65
C PHE A 165 18.70 -7.35 8.18
N VAL A 166 19.11 -6.47 7.28
CA VAL A 166 18.90 -6.59 5.83
C VAL A 166 20.23 -6.37 5.11
N GLU A 167 20.50 -7.14 4.06
CA GLU A 167 21.65 -6.92 3.17
C GLU A 167 21.59 -5.52 2.56
N PHE A 168 22.70 -4.77 2.61
CA PHE A 168 22.79 -3.48 1.94
C PHE A 168 22.93 -3.70 0.44
N LEU A 169 22.02 -3.13 -0.36
CA LEU A 169 22.07 -3.18 -1.81
C LEU A 169 22.72 -1.90 -2.37
N GLU A 170 23.77 -2.06 -3.16
CA GLU A 170 24.45 -0.96 -3.84
C GLU A 170 23.69 -0.48 -5.08
N GLY A 171 22.51 0.11 -4.86
CA GLY A 171 21.66 0.73 -5.88
C GLY A 171 20.90 1.94 -5.33
N ARG A 172 20.06 2.57 -6.15
CA ARG A 172 19.18 3.68 -5.76
C ARG A 172 17.79 3.56 -6.39
N PRO A 173 16.72 4.08 -5.75
CA PRO A 173 15.39 4.13 -6.33
C PRO A 173 15.30 5.25 -7.37
N LEU A 174 15.90 5.05 -8.55
CA LEU A 174 16.02 6.09 -9.59
C LEU A 174 14.68 6.47 -10.25
N ILE A 175 13.67 5.60 -10.16
CA ILE A 175 12.38 5.76 -10.83
C ILE A 175 11.30 5.68 -9.75
N THR A 176 10.57 6.77 -9.52
CA THR A 176 9.54 6.83 -8.48
C THR A 176 8.15 7.10 -9.04
N ASN A 177 8.05 7.69 -10.24
CA ASN A 177 6.77 7.95 -10.91
C ASN A 177 6.13 6.64 -11.38
N ALA A 178 4.80 6.57 -11.31
CA ALA A 178 4.03 5.50 -11.92
C ALA A 178 3.95 5.64 -13.45
N ALA A 179 3.95 4.51 -14.15
CA ALA A 179 3.97 4.40 -15.61
C ALA A 179 4.92 5.44 -16.27
N PRO A 180 6.21 5.41 -15.92
CA PRO A 180 7.17 6.47 -16.24
C PRO A 180 7.47 6.61 -17.75
N LEU A 181 7.37 5.54 -18.53
CA LEU A 181 7.49 5.58 -19.99
C LEU A 181 6.21 6.09 -20.65
N THR A 182 5.04 5.69 -20.16
CA THR A 182 3.75 6.17 -20.69
C THR A 182 3.56 7.65 -20.39
N THR A 183 3.98 8.11 -19.22
CA THR A 183 3.95 9.52 -18.81
C THR A 183 5.11 10.36 -19.36
N GLY A 184 6.12 9.72 -19.97
CA GLY A 184 7.25 10.40 -20.62
C GLY A 184 8.32 10.91 -19.64
N THR A 185 8.35 10.41 -18.40
CA THR A 185 9.38 10.77 -17.41
C THR A 185 10.70 10.04 -17.62
N ILE A 186 10.69 8.89 -18.31
CA ILE A 186 11.90 8.16 -18.70
C ILE A 186 11.89 7.75 -20.17
N ILE A 187 13.08 7.45 -20.70
CA ILE A 187 13.27 6.93 -22.06
C ILE A 187 13.03 5.42 -22.13
N GLU A 188 12.70 4.93 -23.33
CA GLU A 188 12.37 3.53 -23.59
C GLU A 188 13.52 2.57 -23.27
N GLU A 189 14.77 2.98 -23.46
CA GLU A 189 15.94 2.15 -23.14
C GLU A 189 16.03 1.82 -21.65
N LEU A 190 15.84 2.82 -20.79
CA LEU A 190 15.84 2.65 -19.34
C LEU A 190 14.66 1.78 -18.88
N ALA A 191 13.46 2.08 -19.40
CA ALA A 191 12.26 1.29 -19.13
C ALA A 191 12.44 -0.18 -19.54
N SER A 192 13.00 -0.42 -20.72
CA SER A 192 13.23 -1.77 -21.26
C SER A 192 14.21 -2.56 -20.40
N ARG A 193 15.28 -1.95 -19.89
CA ARG A 193 16.24 -2.63 -19.00
C ARG A 193 15.57 -3.07 -17.71
N LEU A 194 14.91 -2.14 -17.01
CA LEU A 194 14.14 -2.44 -15.79
C LEU A 194 13.11 -3.54 -16.03
N ILE A 195 12.26 -3.39 -17.04
CA ILE A 195 11.15 -4.32 -17.30
C ILE A 195 11.67 -5.72 -17.69
N ASN A 196 12.79 -5.83 -18.40
CA ASN A 196 13.42 -7.12 -18.67
C ASN A 196 13.95 -7.79 -17.38
N ASP A 197 14.52 -7.02 -16.45
CA ASP A 197 14.93 -7.52 -15.13
C ASP A 197 13.73 -7.92 -14.27
N MET A 198 12.64 -7.16 -14.30
CA MET A 198 11.39 -7.51 -13.63
C MET A 198 10.82 -8.83 -14.16
N ALA A 199 10.85 -9.04 -15.48
CA ALA A 199 10.40 -10.30 -16.09
C ALA A 199 11.27 -11.49 -15.65
N ARG A 200 12.60 -11.30 -15.53
CA ARG A 200 13.51 -12.31 -14.95
C ARG A 200 13.19 -12.58 -13.48
N HIS A 201 12.90 -11.54 -12.70
CA HIS A 201 12.51 -11.66 -11.30
C HIS A 201 11.20 -12.46 -11.14
N HIS A 202 10.15 -12.13 -11.90
CA HIS A 202 8.90 -12.90 -11.95
C HIS A 202 9.14 -14.37 -12.34
N GLN A 203 10.03 -14.62 -13.31
CA GLN A 203 10.42 -15.99 -13.67
C GLN A 203 11.06 -16.73 -12.49
N ALA A 204 11.94 -16.08 -11.72
CA ALA A 204 12.53 -16.68 -10.52
C ALA A 204 11.46 -17.02 -9.47
N ILE A 205 10.56 -16.07 -9.17
CA ILE A 205 9.45 -16.29 -8.22
C ILE A 205 8.56 -17.44 -8.66
N SER A 206 8.19 -17.50 -9.94
CA SER A 206 7.28 -18.53 -10.46
C SER A 206 7.83 -19.97 -10.39
N ARG A 207 9.14 -20.14 -10.14
CA ARG A 207 9.77 -21.45 -9.95
C ARG A 207 9.70 -21.95 -8.50
N ILE A 208 9.32 -21.08 -7.56
CA ILE A 208 9.14 -21.44 -6.16
C ILE A 208 7.97 -22.41 -6.07
N ARG A 209 8.24 -23.63 -5.61
CA ARG A 209 7.22 -24.64 -5.37
C ARG A 209 6.77 -24.54 -3.92
N ILE A 210 5.57 -24.00 -3.74
CA ILE A 210 4.87 -24.02 -2.46
C ILE A 210 4.07 -25.32 -2.38
N ASP A 211 4.17 -26.02 -1.25
CA ASP A 211 3.49 -27.31 -1.06
C ASP A 211 1.96 -27.13 -1.22
N PRO A 212 1.31 -27.88 -2.13
CA PRO A 212 -0.14 -27.85 -2.30
C PRO A 212 -0.92 -28.18 -1.02
N GLN A 213 -0.34 -28.90 -0.07
CA GLN A 213 -0.98 -29.18 1.23
C GLN A 213 -1.00 -27.96 2.16
N GLN A 214 -0.18 -26.94 1.87
CA GLN A 214 -0.18 -25.65 2.53
C GLN A 214 -0.93 -24.58 1.72
N ALA A 215 -1.61 -24.95 0.62
CA ALA A 215 -2.24 -24.00 -0.29
C ALA A 215 -3.28 -23.12 0.43
N GLY A 216 -3.18 -21.83 0.16
CA GLY A 216 -4.01 -20.78 0.73
C GLY A 216 -3.45 -19.41 0.40
N ILE A 217 -4.27 -18.38 0.60
CA ILE A 217 -3.94 -16.98 0.35
C ILE A 217 -3.68 -16.32 1.70
N GLY A 218 -2.46 -15.86 1.91
CA GLY A 218 -1.95 -15.47 3.22
C GLY A 218 -0.48 -15.08 3.17
N SER A 219 0.18 -14.94 4.32
CA SER A 219 1.60 -14.58 4.37
C SER A 219 2.48 -15.78 4.69
N LEU A 220 3.77 -15.70 4.33
CA LEU A 220 4.75 -16.74 4.67
C LEU A 220 5.29 -16.51 6.08
N TYR A 221 4.95 -17.41 7.00
CA TYR A 221 5.46 -17.42 8.38
C TYR A 221 6.62 -18.40 8.51
N GLN A 222 7.46 -18.19 9.53
CA GLN A 222 8.54 -19.13 9.80
C GLN A 222 7.97 -20.47 10.30
N ASN A 223 8.50 -21.58 9.77
CA ASN A 223 8.23 -22.92 10.29
C ASN A 223 9.42 -23.38 11.15
N HIS A 224 9.23 -23.36 12.48
CA HIS A 224 10.28 -23.72 13.44
C HIS A 224 10.48 -25.23 13.60
N GLU A 225 9.49 -26.04 13.23
CA GLU A 225 9.45 -27.47 13.57
C GLU A 225 9.58 -28.39 12.35
N GLY A 226 9.69 -27.83 11.14
CA GLY A 226 9.60 -28.63 9.92
C GLY A 226 10.40 -28.13 8.72
N THR A 227 10.35 -28.95 7.67
CA THR A 227 10.78 -28.61 6.30
C THR A 227 9.54 -28.65 5.41
N PRO A 228 9.28 -27.62 4.58
CA PRO A 228 10.09 -26.42 4.38
C PRO A 228 10.08 -25.49 5.60
N ARG A 229 11.07 -24.60 5.71
CA ARG A 229 11.24 -23.64 6.82
C ARG A 229 10.24 -22.47 6.80
N TYR A 230 9.17 -22.60 6.02
CA TYR A 230 8.06 -21.66 5.95
C TYR A 230 6.73 -22.41 6.06
N LYS A 231 5.66 -21.68 6.40
CA LYS A 231 4.26 -22.12 6.30
C LYS A 231 3.40 -20.94 5.85
N ILE A 232 2.26 -21.21 5.24
CA ILE A 232 1.28 -20.17 4.93
C ILE A 232 0.39 -19.95 6.16
N GLY A 233 0.33 -18.71 6.61
CA GLY A 233 -0.52 -18.28 7.73
C GLY A 233 -1.45 -17.13 7.34
N PRO A 234 -2.01 -16.41 8.32
CA PRO A 234 -2.87 -15.25 8.08
C PRO A 234 -2.26 -14.20 7.14
N PHE A 235 -3.13 -13.37 6.56
CA PHE A 235 -2.79 -12.33 5.59
C PHE A 235 -2.26 -11.07 6.33
N THR A 236 -0.95 -11.03 6.58
CA THR A 236 -0.26 -9.91 7.24
C THR A 236 -0.08 -8.75 6.28
N VAL A 237 -1.05 -7.84 6.24
CA VAL A 237 -0.99 -6.62 5.42
C VAL A 237 -1.30 -5.39 6.27
N ALA A 238 -0.60 -4.28 6.03
CA ALA A 238 -0.97 -2.98 6.59
C ALA A 238 -2.23 -2.46 5.89
N SER A 239 -3.38 -2.90 6.37
CA SER A 239 -4.67 -2.44 5.86
C SER A 239 -5.76 -2.56 6.90
N ILE A 240 -6.98 -2.27 6.48
CA ILE A 240 -8.23 -2.50 7.21
C ILE A 240 -8.48 -3.97 7.60
N MET A 241 -7.64 -4.90 7.13
CA MET A 241 -7.67 -6.34 7.40
C MET A 241 -6.98 -6.73 8.71
N MET A 242 -6.69 -5.75 9.57
CA MET A 242 -6.18 -5.97 10.92
C MET A 242 -7.32 -5.87 11.94
N ILE A 243 -7.25 -6.68 12.99
CA ILE A 243 -8.12 -6.60 14.17
C ILE A 243 -7.29 -6.28 15.43
N PRO A 244 -7.85 -5.58 16.43
CA PRO A 244 -7.10 -5.17 17.62
C PRO A 244 -6.61 -6.32 18.49
N ASP A 245 -7.34 -7.44 18.47
CA ASP A 245 -7.08 -8.60 19.32
C ASP A 245 -6.47 -9.76 18.52
N PRO A 246 -5.64 -10.62 19.15
CA PRO A 246 -5.17 -11.87 18.53
C PRO A 246 -6.33 -12.67 17.89
N PRO A 247 -6.16 -13.23 16.68
CA PRO A 247 -4.90 -13.43 15.96
C PRO A 247 -4.41 -12.24 15.11
N TYR A 248 -4.96 -11.03 15.30
CA TYR A 248 -4.61 -9.77 14.62
C TYR A 248 -4.89 -9.69 13.12
N PHE A 249 -4.83 -10.82 12.41
CA PHE A 249 -4.99 -10.90 10.96
C PHE A 249 -5.98 -12.01 10.58
N PHE A 250 -6.63 -11.85 9.43
CA PHE A 250 -7.53 -12.86 8.88
C PHE A 250 -6.80 -13.85 7.98
N GLY A 251 -7.38 -15.04 7.81
CA GLY A 251 -6.88 -16.07 6.91
C GLY A 251 -5.99 -17.12 7.61
N PRO A 252 -5.25 -17.95 6.84
CA PRO A 252 -5.20 -17.95 5.38
C PRO A 252 -6.57 -18.24 4.75
N PHE A 253 -6.83 -17.64 3.60
CA PHE A 253 -8.07 -17.84 2.84
C PHE A 253 -7.90 -18.97 1.83
N LYS A 254 -8.97 -19.68 1.50
CA LYS A 254 -8.89 -20.74 0.48
C LYS A 254 -9.01 -20.19 -0.94
N THR A 255 -9.77 -19.12 -1.10
CA THR A 255 -10.06 -18.52 -2.39
C THR A 255 -9.87 -17.02 -2.37
N ASN A 256 -9.68 -16.45 -3.56
CA ASN A 256 -9.55 -15.00 -3.69
C ASN A 256 -10.87 -14.29 -3.36
N LYS A 257 -12.01 -14.93 -3.67
CA LYS A 257 -13.35 -14.48 -3.29
C LYS A 257 -13.46 -14.30 -1.77
N GLU A 258 -13.12 -15.32 -0.99
CA GLU A 258 -13.16 -15.24 0.48
C GLU A 258 -12.33 -14.06 1.01
N ARG A 259 -11.12 -13.86 0.48
CA ARG A 259 -10.24 -12.75 0.88
C ARG A 259 -10.85 -11.39 0.53
N TYR A 260 -11.31 -11.19 -0.71
CA TYR A 260 -11.86 -9.91 -1.16
C TYR A 260 -13.18 -9.58 -0.46
N LEU A 261 -14.09 -10.56 -0.29
CA LEU A 261 -15.33 -10.35 0.48
C LEU A 261 -15.03 -9.96 1.91
N ARG A 262 -14.05 -10.61 2.57
CA ARG A 262 -13.62 -10.21 3.92
C ARG A 262 -13.10 -8.77 3.95
N ARG A 263 -12.33 -8.34 2.94
CA ARG A 263 -11.84 -6.95 2.83
C ARG A 263 -12.96 -5.94 2.62
N ILE A 264 -13.98 -6.31 1.84
CA ILE A 264 -15.18 -5.49 1.66
C ILE A 264 -15.96 -5.39 2.97
N ASP A 265 -16.20 -6.51 3.66
CA ASP A 265 -16.90 -6.55 4.95
C ASP A 265 -16.21 -5.66 5.98
N MET A 266 -14.88 -5.73 6.07
CA MET A 266 -14.11 -4.85 6.95
C MET A 266 -14.24 -3.38 6.54
N SER A 267 -14.24 -3.07 5.25
CA SER A 267 -14.43 -1.69 4.76
C SER A 267 -15.80 -1.16 5.19
N LEU A 268 -16.86 -1.94 4.96
CA LEU A 268 -18.23 -1.61 5.35
C LEU A 268 -18.33 -1.43 6.88
N HIS A 269 -17.72 -2.33 7.65
CA HIS A 269 -17.65 -2.23 9.11
C HIS A 269 -17.03 -0.90 9.56
N TRP A 270 -15.84 -0.55 9.06
CA TRP A 270 -15.15 0.68 9.47
C TRP A 270 -15.86 1.97 9.02
N ILE A 271 -16.57 1.94 7.89
CA ILE A 271 -17.45 3.06 7.49
C ILE A 271 -18.59 3.24 8.49
N MET A 272 -19.23 2.15 8.93
CA MET A 272 -20.33 2.24 9.91
C MET A 272 -19.90 2.76 11.29
N HIS A 273 -18.61 2.63 11.61
CA HIS A 273 -18.00 3.09 12.85
C HIS A 273 -17.25 4.42 12.69
N ASP A 274 -17.47 5.14 11.58
CA ASP A 274 -16.87 6.46 11.31
C ASP A 274 -15.35 6.49 11.48
N SER A 275 -14.71 5.35 11.19
CA SER A 275 -13.27 5.15 11.35
C SER A 275 -12.47 5.67 10.15
N PHE A 276 -13.16 5.99 9.04
CA PHE A 276 -12.58 6.68 7.89
C PHE A 276 -13.04 8.13 7.84
N LEU A 277 -12.15 9.01 7.36
CA LEU A 277 -12.53 10.37 7.00
C LEU A 277 -13.15 10.35 5.60
N LEU A 278 -14.48 10.29 5.51
CA LEU A 278 -15.21 10.28 4.24
C LEU A 278 -16.16 11.47 4.12
N LEU A 279 -16.15 12.11 2.95
CA LEU A 279 -17.06 13.18 2.54
C LEU A 279 -18.37 12.61 1.96
N ASP A 280 -18.31 11.47 1.26
CA ASP A 280 -19.48 10.70 0.82
C ASP A 280 -19.49 9.26 1.37
N PRO A 281 -19.76 9.06 2.67
CA PRO A 281 -19.82 7.72 3.26
C PRO A 281 -20.94 6.87 2.66
N VAL A 282 -22.08 7.46 2.29
CA VAL A 282 -23.21 6.74 1.66
C VAL A 282 -22.79 6.22 0.27
N GLY A 283 -22.20 7.07 -0.56
CA GLY A 283 -21.69 6.68 -1.87
C GLY A 283 -20.63 5.60 -1.76
N LYS A 284 -19.63 5.77 -0.88
CA LYS A 284 -18.59 4.75 -0.70
C LYS A 284 -19.18 3.42 -0.27
N PHE A 285 -20.12 3.41 0.68
CA PHE A 285 -20.80 2.19 1.12
C PHE A 285 -21.57 1.51 -0.02
N LEU A 286 -22.34 2.27 -0.81
CA LEU A 286 -23.07 1.74 -1.98
C LEU A 286 -22.12 1.14 -3.03
N SER A 287 -21.01 1.82 -3.32
CA SER A 287 -20.00 1.30 -4.26
C SER A 287 -19.40 -0.03 -3.78
N LEU A 288 -19.14 -0.16 -2.47
CA LEU A 288 -18.61 -1.39 -1.89
C LEU A 288 -19.62 -2.54 -1.92
N LEU A 289 -20.91 -2.29 -1.73
CA LEU A 289 -21.97 -3.30 -1.94
C LEU A 289 -22.03 -3.76 -3.40
N GLU A 290 -21.83 -2.85 -4.35
CA GLU A 290 -21.74 -3.22 -5.76
C GLU A 290 -20.52 -4.08 -6.06
N VAL A 291 -19.34 -3.73 -5.53
CA VAL A 291 -18.14 -4.57 -5.63
C VAL A 291 -18.35 -5.92 -4.94
N TRP A 292 -19.07 -5.97 -3.81
CA TRP A 292 -19.43 -7.21 -3.13
C TRP A 292 -20.18 -8.16 -4.06
N ASP A 293 -21.23 -7.68 -4.73
CA ASP A 293 -22.01 -8.48 -5.68
C ASP A 293 -21.17 -8.95 -6.87
N LEU A 294 -20.25 -8.11 -7.36
CA LEU A 294 -19.33 -8.47 -8.45
C LEU A 294 -18.37 -9.59 -8.03
N VAL A 295 -17.81 -9.51 -6.82
CA VAL A 295 -16.89 -10.54 -6.30
C VAL A 295 -17.64 -11.82 -5.98
N GLU A 296 -18.80 -11.74 -5.34
CA GLU A 296 -19.63 -12.90 -4.99
C GLU A 296 -20.07 -13.65 -6.25
N GLY A 297 -20.50 -12.92 -7.29
CA GLY A 297 -20.92 -13.47 -8.57
C GLY A 297 -19.79 -13.99 -9.47
N ASN A 298 -18.52 -13.79 -9.11
CA ASN A 298 -17.38 -14.20 -9.94
C ASN A 298 -16.93 -15.63 -9.59
N GLU A 299 -17.08 -16.56 -10.54
CA GLU A 299 -16.68 -17.96 -10.34
C GLU A 299 -15.15 -18.14 -10.29
N GLU A 300 -14.40 -17.36 -11.06
CA GLU A 300 -12.94 -17.45 -11.14
C GLU A 300 -12.29 -17.15 -9.78
N LEU A 301 -12.72 -16.07 -9.12
CA LEU A 301 -12.24 -15.71 -7.79
C LEU A 301 -12.60 -16.76 -6.74
N GLY A 302 -13.65 -17.56 -6.98
CA GLY A 302 -14.11 -18.63 -6.10
C GLY A 302 -13.40 -19.97 -6.28
N LYS A 303 -12.45 -20.09 -7.21
CA LYS A 303 -11.66 -21.31 -7.39
C LYS A 303 -10.63 -21.44 -6.27
N GLU A 304 -10.58 -22.63 -5.67
CA GLU A 304 -9.46 -23.00 -4.79
C GLU A 304 -8.24 -23.28 -5.67
N GLU A 305 -7.16 -22.55 -5.45
CA GLU A 305 -5.92 -22.77 -6.17
C GLU A 305 -5.07 -23.82 -5.47
N THR A 306 -4.62 -24.82 -6.21
CA THR A 306 -3.65 -25.80 -5.72
C THR A 306 -2.20 -25.32 -5.85
N GLU A 307 -1.98 -24.26 -6.64
CA GLU A 307 -0.68 -23.61 -6.82
C GLU A 307 -0.78 -22.13 -6.46
N VAL A 308 0.07 -21.69 -5.53
CA VAL A 308 0.14 -20.29 -5.09
C VAL A 308 1.54 -19.72 -5.30
N TYR A 309 1.60 -18.41 -5.43
CA TYR A 309 2.78 -17.66 -5.83
C TYR A 309 2.94 -16.42 -4.96
N ILE A 310 4.19 -16.03 -4.69
CA ILE A 310 4.49 -14.85 -3.87
C ILE A 310 4.21 -13.59 -4.69
N LYS A 311 3.49 -12.64 -4.10
CA LYS A 311 3.22 -11.30 -4.60
C LYS A 311 3.82 -10.26 -3.65
N HIS A 312 4.41 -9.22 -4.22
CA HIS A 312 4.84 -8.05 -3.48
C HIS A 312 3.61 -7.24 -3.02
N GLY A 313 3.60 -6.81 -1.76
CA GLY A 313 2.44 -6.13 -1.15
C GLY A 313 2.32 -4.63 -1.42
N ASP A 314 3.41 -3.99 -1.83
CA ASP A 314 3.48 -2.55 -2.13
C ASP A 314 4.28 -2.29 -3.42
N ASP A 315 3.79 -2.78 -4.57
CA ASP A 315 4.58 -2.94 -5.79
C ASP A 315 4.83 -1.66 -6.63
N LYS A 316 5.09 -0.52 -5.96
CA LYS A 316 5.41 0.79 -6.54
C LYS A 316 6.82 0.84 -7.16
N ASN A 317 7.18 1.94 -7.83
CA ASN A 317 8.47 2.02 -8.52
C ASN A 317 9.66 2.36 -7.61
N ASP A 318 9.42 2.99 -6.47
CA ASP A 318 10.45 3.35 -5.48
C ASP A 318 11.06 2.14 -4.74
N GLN A 319 10.51 0.94 -4.89
CA GLN A 319 11.07 -0.30 -4.34
C GLN A 319 12.22 -0.91 -5.19
N TYR A 320 12.42 -0.45 -6.43
CA TYR A 320 13.42 -1.02 -7.33
C TYR A 320 14.78 -0.34 -7.09
N MET A 321 15.73 -1.08 -6.52
CA MET A 321 17.10 -0.60 -6.36
C MET A 321 17.84 -0.78 -7.69
N LEU A 322 18.17 0.32 -8.36
CA LEU A 322 18.79 0.32 -9.68
C LEU A 322 20.24 0.77 -9.62
N ARG A 323 21.05 0.23 -10.53
CA ARG A 323 22.35 0.81 -10.87
C ARG A 323 22.18 2.04 -11.74
N GLU A 324 23.25 2.82 -11.91
CA GLU A 324 23.24 4.00 -12.79
C GLU A 324 22.85 3.68 -14.25
N ASP A 325 23.12 2.45 -14.71
CA ASP A 325 22.73 1.98 -16.04
C ASP A 325 21.28 1.48 -16.11
N GLY A 326 20.52 1.56 -15.03
CA GLY A 326 19.12 1.12 -14.96
C GLY A 326 18.91 -0.38 -14.77
N SER A 327 19.98 -1.16 -14.59
CA SER A 327 19.86 -2.58 -14.23
C SER A 327 19.41 -2.75 -12.78
N LEU A 328 18.59 -3.78 -12.55
CA LEU A 328 18.05 -4.08 -11.23
C LEU A 328 19.09 -4.75 -10.33
N VAL A 329 19.32 -4.16 -9.16
CA VAL A 329 20.11 -4.75 -8.06
C VAL A 329 19.23 -5.65 -7.20
N GLY A 330 18.04 -5.18 -6.85
CA GLY A 330 17.06 -5.96 -6.11
C GLY A 330 15.80 -5.17 -5.75
N LEU A 331 14.76 -5.88 -5.33
CA LEU A 331 13.52 -5.31 -4.81
C LEU A 331 13.58 -5.33 -3.28
N ILE A 332 13.23 -4.21 -2.65
CA ILE A 332 13.14 -4.04 -1.19
C ILE A 332 11.67 -4.03 -0.73
N ASP A 333 11.42 -3.87 0.58
CA ASP A 333 10.09 -3.64 1.18
C ASP A 333 9.06 -4.78 1.11
N TRP A 334 9.54 -6.00 1.33
CA TRP A 334 8.74 -7.24 1.39
C TRP A 334 7.87 -7.42 2.64
N GLU A 335 7.68 -6.39 3.48
CA GLU A 335 6.96 -6.46 4.76
C GLU A 335 5.49 -6.88 4.63
N TRP A 336 4.85 -6.54 3.51
CA TRP A 336 3.44 -6.87 3.24
C TRP A 336 3.27 -7.91 2.13
N ALA A 337 4.34 -8.65 1.83
CA ALA A 337 4.30 -9.70 0.83
C ALA A 337 3.43 -10.88 1.26
N TYR A 338 2.78 -11.51 0.29
CA TYR A 338 1.83 -12.58 0.52
C TYR A 338 1.85 -13.59 -0.61
N VAL A 339 1.22 -14.74 -0.40
CA VAL A 339 0.99 -15.75 -1.43
C VAL A 339 -0.44 -15.64 -1.95
N THR A 340 -0.60 -15.79 -3.27
CA THR A 340 -1.92 -15.74 -3.93
C THR A 340 -1.91 -16.53 -5.24
N THR A 341 -3.01 -16.48 -5.97
CA THR A 341 -3.20 -17.07 -7.30
C THR A 341 -2.16 -16.57 -8.30
N LYS A 342 -1.83 -17.40 -9.30
CA LYS A 342 -0.89 -17.03 -10.37
C LYS A 342 -1.26 -15.73 -11.09
N ALA A 343 -2.54 -15.60 -11.42
CA ALA A 343 -3.04 -14.47 -12.20
C ALA A 343 -2.87 -13.14 -11.45
N GLU A 344 -3.08 -13.13 -10.14
CA GLU A 344 -2.86 -11.94 -9.31
C GLU A 344 -1.37 -11.69 -9.02
N ALA A 345 -0.60 -12.74 -8.76
CA ALA A 345 0.82 -12.63 -8.43
C ALA A 345 1.66 -12.04 -9.56
N PHE A 346 1.26 -12.27 -10.81
CA PHE A 346 2.00 -11.84 -12.00
C PHE A 346 1.23 -10.88 -12.91
N CYS A 347 0.14 -10.27 -12.43
CA CYS A 347 -0.41 -9.09 -13.11
C CYS A 347 0.59 -7.92 -13.04
N ALA A 348 0.37 -6.87 -13.83
CA ALA A 348 1.26 -5.71 -13.82
C ALA A 348 1.31 -5.06 -12.42
N PRO A 349 2.49 -4.71 -11.88
CA PRO A 349 2.57 -3.96 -10.63
C PRO A 349 2.08 -2.52 -10.79
N VAL A 350 1.68 -1.86 -9.69
CA VAL A 350 1.08 -0.50 -9.71
C VAL A 350 1.96 0.51 -10.42
N GLY A 351 3.28 0.36 -10.30
CA GLY A 351 4.26 1.19 -10.98
C GLY A 351 4.19 1.18 -12.51
N LEU A 352 3.51 0.21 -13.14
CA LEU A 352 3.45 0.09 -14.60
C LEU A 352 2.08 0.47 -15.22
N TYR A 353 0.97 0.29 -14.50
CA TYR A 353 -0.37 0.51 -15.06
C TYR A 353 -1.03 1.82 -14.60
N LEU A 354 -0.60 2.40 -13.47
CA LEU A 354 -1.26 3.56 -12.88
C LEU A 354 -0.94 4.84 -13.67
N THR A 355 -1.73 5.07 -14.72
CA THR A 355 -1.66 6.24 -15.60
C THR A 355 -2.83 7.21 -15.33
N PRO A 356 -2.74 8.48 -15.74
CA PRO A 356 -3.90 9.38 -15.71
C PRO A 356 -5.12 8.81 -16.46
N ALA A 357 -4.90 8.11 -17.58
CA ALA A 357 -5.97 7.45 -18.32
C ALA A 357 -6.63 6.33 -17.50
N TYR A 358 -5.84 5.51 -16.80
CA TYR A 358 -6.35 4.47 -15.91
C TYR A 358 -7.19 5.06 -14.77
N ILE A 359 -6.72 6.13 -14.14
CA ILE A 359 -7.43 6.85 -13.07
C ILE A 359 -8.78 7.36 -13.57
N ASN A 360 -8.84 7.81 -14.83
CA ASN A 360 -10.06 8.23 -15.52
C ASN A 360 -10.87 7.06 -16.10
N GLY A 361 -10.62 5.85 -15.62
CA GLY A 361 -11.42 4.66 -15.94
C GLY A 361 -11.08 4.01 -17.28
N ASN A 362 -9.95 4.31 -17.94
CA ASN A 362 -9.50 3.54 -19.10
C ASN A 362 -8.84 2.22 -18.67
N ASP A 363 -9.24 1.09 -19.27
CA ASP A 363 -8.68 -0.24 -18.99
C ASP A 363 -7.64 -0.71 -20.03
N ASP A 364 -7.30 0.11 -21.02
CA ASP A 364 -6.24 -0.17 -21.98
C ASP A 364 -4.89 -0.35 -21.29
N LEU A 365 -4.03 -1.18 -21.89
CA LEU A 365 -2.68 -1.45 -21.38
C LEU A 365 -1.75 -0.25 -21.62
N SER A 366 -0.88 0.03 -20.64
CA SER A 366 0.17 1.02 -20.77
C SER A 366 1.32 0.52 -21.65
N LYS A 367 2.23 1.42 -22.04
CA LYS A 367 3.45 1.04 -22.78
C LYS A 367 4.31 0.06 -21.98
N GLU A 368 4.39 0.25 -20.67
CA GLU A 368 5.14 -0.60 -19.75
C GLU A 368 4.56 -2.00 -19.69
N GLU A 369 3.24 -2.13 -19.65
CA GLU A 369 2.57 -3.42 -19.65
C GLU A 369 2.83 -4.18 -20.95
N HIS A 370 2.79 -3.48 -22.09
CA HIS A 370 3.19 -4.07 -23.38
C HIS A 370 4.67 -4.52 -23.38
N LEU A 371 5.57 -3.73 -22.81
CA LEU A 371 6.98 -4.13 -22.66
C LEU A 371 7.13 -5.36 -21.75
N LEU A 372 6.37 -5.44 -20.65
CA LEU A 372 6.43 -6.56 -19.71
C LEU A 372 5.88 -7.84 -20.34
N ILE A 373 4.77 -7.75 -21.08
CA ILE A 373 4.22 -8.84 -21.89
C ILE A 373 5.29 -9.36 -22.85
N ALA A 374 5.89 -8.48 -23.64
CA ALA A 374 6.91 -8.86 -24.62
C ALA A 374 8.17 -9.44 -23.95
N ALA A 375 8.54 -8.95 -22.76
CA ALA A 375 9.67 -9.48 -22.00
C ALA A 375 9.40 -10.92 -21.52
N HIS A 376 8.21 -11.21 -20.99
CA HIS A 376 7.82 -12.56 -20.61
C HIS A 376 7.81 -13.52 -21.80
N GLU A 377 7.28 -13.10 -22.95
CA GLU A 377 7.28 -13.91 -24.16
C GLU A 377 8.69 -14.25 -24.65
N ARG A 378 9.61 -13.26 -24.66
CA ARG A 378 11.02 -13.49 -24.99
C ARG A 378 11.71 -14.46 -24.02
N LEU A 379 11.28 -14.48 -22.75
CA LEU A 379 11.76 -15.42 -21.74
C LEU A 379 11.06 -16.80 -21.80
N GLY A 380 10.22 -17.04 -22.81
CA GLY A 380 9.50 -18.30 -22.98
C GLY A 380 8.39 -18.50 -21.94
N ARG A 381 7.81 -17.41 -21.42
CA ARG A 381 6.77 -17.39 -20.39
C ARG A 381 5.49 -16.70 -20.85
N PRO A 382 4.86 -17.16 -21.96
CA PRO A 382 3.58 -16.58 -22.41
C PRO A 382 2.50 -16.70 -21.33
N ASP A 383 2.59 -17.70 -20.46
CA ASP A 383 1.69 -17.88 -19.33
C ASP A 383 1.77 -16.75 -18.29
N LEU A 384 2.93 -16.10 -18.11
CA LEU A 384 3.05 -14.90 -17.26
C LEU A 384 2.65 -13.64 -18.02
N ALA A 385 2.89 -13.60 -19.34
CA ALA A 385 2.40 -12.54 -20.19
C ALA A 385 0.86 -12.45 -20.17
N ASP A 386 0.18 -13.60 -20.12
CA ASP A 386 -1.28 -13.66 -20.01
C ASP A 386 -1.80 -13.17 -18.65
N CYS A 387 -1.05 -13.35 -17.55
CA CYS A 387 -1.39 -12.74 -16.26
C CYS A 387 -1.38 -11.20 -16.35
N VAL A 388 -0.42 -10.62 -17.09
CA VAL A 388 -0.36 -9.17 -17.32
C VAL A 388 -1.55 -8.70 -18.17
N ARG A 389 -1.82 -9.38 -19.29
CA ARG A 389 -2.95 -9.03 -20.19
C ARG A 389 -4.30 -9.00 -19.48
N ASN A 390 -4.53 -9.96 -18.59
CA ASN A 390 -5.81 -10.16 -17.92
C ASN A 390 -5.84 -9.57 -16.51
N GLY A 391 -4.84 -8.76 -16.14
CA GLY A 391 -4.62 -8.28 -14.77
C GLY A 391 -5.63 -7.24 -14.27
N ARG A 392 -6.41 -6.61 -15.16
CA ARG A 392 -7.28 -5.46 -14.85
C ARG A 392 -8.28 -5.72 -13.73
N ILE A 393 -8.76 -6.96 -13.60
CA ILE A 393 -9.68 -7.34 -12.51
C ILE A 393 -9.06 -7.10 -11.14
N TYR A 394 -7.78 -7.45 -10.95
CA TYR A 394 -7.08 -7.26 -9.68
C TYR A 394 -6.76 -5.78 -9.45
N HIS A 395 -6.36 -5.06 -10.50
CA HIS A 395 -6.07 -3.62 -10.43
C HIS A 395 -7.30 -2.82 -10.00
N ARG A 396 -8.46 -3.10 -10.61
CA ARG A 396 -9.72 -2.41 -10.29
C ARG A 396 -10.26 -2.79 -8.91
N LEU A 397 -10.04 -4.03 -8.47
CA LEU A 397 -10.36 -4.43 -7.09
C LEU A 397 -9.52 -3.65 -6.09
N ASP A 398 -8.20 -3.56 -6.27
CA ASP A 398 -7.35 -2.82 -5.35
C ASP A 398 -7.69 -1.32 -5.31
N ASP A 399 -7.96 -0.71 -6.47
CA ASP A 399 -8.42 0.68 -6.57
C ASP A 399 -9.75 0.90 -5.82
N SER A 400 -10.75 0.04 -6.08
CA SER A 400 -12.08 0.16 -5.46
C SER A 400 -12.07 -0.04 -3.94
N LEU A 401 -11.14 -0.86 -3.45
CA LEU A 401 -10.95 -1.20 -2.04
C LEU A 401 -9.92 -0.29 -1.33
N THR A 402 -9.52 0.81 -1.98
CA THR A 402 -8.73 1.85 -1.35
C THR A 402 -9.59 2.63 -0.35
N TYR A 403 -9.05 2.85 0.85
CA TYR A 403 -9.72 3.51 1.98
C TYR A 403 -9.15 4.90 2.31
N PHE A 404 -8.12 5.34 1.58
CA PHE A 404 -7.46 6.63 1.80
C PHE A 404 -8.08 7.79 1.02
N ASP A 405 -8.98 7.54 0.05
CA ASP A 405 -9.66 8.60 -0.70
C ASP A 405 -10.86 9.14 0.08
N PRO A 406 -10.80 10.38 0.60
CA PRO A 406 -11.88 10.94 1.39
C PRO A 406 -13.09 11.35 0.55
N TYR A 407 -12.98 11.50 -0.77
CA TYR A 407 -14.03 12.08 -1.61
C TYR A 407 -15.14 11.09 -1.97
N GLY A 408 -14.97 9.80 -1.66
CA GLY A 408 -15.92 8.74 -2.02
C GLY A 408 -15.60 8.13 -3.39
N PRO A 409 -16.54 7.39 -3.99
CA PRO A 409 -16.29 6.67 -5.25
C PRO A 409 -16.28 7.65 -6.43
N LYS A 410 -15.26 7.54 -7.28
CA LYS A 410 -15.23 8.21 -8.59
C LYS A 410 -16.10 7.44 -9.58
N LEU A 411 -16.88 8.16 -10.39
CA LEU A 411 -17.82 7.55 -11.34
C LEU A 411 -17.08 6.68 -12.38
N GLU A 412 -15.93 7.16 -12.82
CA GLU A 412 -15.05 6.50 -13.78
C GLU A 412 -14.58 5.14 -13.25
N ALA A 413 -14.19 5.08 -11.97
CA ALA A 413 -13.76 3.86 -11.31
C ALA A 413 -14.92 2.86 -11.16
N VAL A 414 -16.12 3.33 -10.78
CA VAL A 414 -17.35 2.51 -10.72
C VAL A 414 -17.68 1.90 -12.08
N ASN A 415 -17.67 2.72 -13.13
CA ASN A 415 -17.92 2.24 -14.48
C ASN A 415 -16.84 1.23 -14.93
N ALA A 416 -15.57 1.48 -14.60
CA ALA A 416 -14.46 0.61 -15.00
C ALA A 416 -14.50 -0.76 -14.32
N ILE A 417 -14.75 -0.83 -13.00
CA ILE A 417 -14.85 -2.13 -12.33
C ILE A 417 -16.06 -2.93 -12.84
N ARG A 418 -17.20 -2.29 -13.10
CA ARG A 418 -18.38 -2.95 -13.71
C ARG A 418 -18.03 -3.55 -15.07
N ARG A 419 -17.40 -2.78 -15.96
CA ARG A 419 -16.98 -3.28 -17.29
C ARG A 419 -15.98 -4.42 -17.16
N THR A 420 -15.03 -4.32 -16.24
CA THR A 420 -14.01 -5.35 -16.02
C THR A 420 -14.61 -6.68 -15.57
N PHE A 421 -15.62 -6.66 -14.69
CA PHE A 421 -16.26 -7.89 -14.20
C PHE A 421 -17.36 -8.43 -15.12
N LEU A 422 -18.12 -7.55 -15.76
CA LEU A 422 -19.35 -7.92 -16.46
C LEU A 422 -19.18 -7.93 -17.99
N GLY A 423 -18.12 -7.33 -18.53
CA GLY A 423 -17.95 -7.12 -19.97
C GLY A 423 -19.17 -6.43 -20.58
N ASP A 424 -19.71 -6.99 -21.66
CA ASP A 424 -20.92 -6.48 -22.32
C ASP A 424 -22.15 -6.43 -21.41
N LYS A 425 -22.21 -7.28 -20.37
CA LYS A 425 -23.32 -7.29 -19.40
C LYS A 425 -23.31 -6.05 -18.48
N ALA A 426 -22.23 -5.26 -18.47
CA ALA A 426 -22.18 -4.01 -17.71
C ALA A 426 -23.21 -2.98 -18.19
N GLY A 427 -23.64 -3.09 -19.46
CA GLY A 427 -24.50 -2.13 -20.13
C GLY A 427 -23.76 -0.82 -20.46
N MET A 428 -24.54 0.23 -20.75
CA MET A 428 -23.99 1.57 -20.94
C MET A 428 -23.42 2.10 -19.63
N PRO A 429 -22.28 2.80 -19.66
CA PRO A 429 -21.72 3.44 -18.47
C PRO A 429 -22.69 4.53 -17.97
N PHE A 430 -22.74 4.71 -16.65
CA PHE A 430 -23.43 5.86 -16.06
C PHE A 430 -22.76 7.16 -16.48
N GLN A 431 -23.55 8.18 -16.79
CA GLN A 431 -23.04 9.47 -17.26
C GLN A 431 -22.85 10.45 -16.11
N THR A 432 -23.59 10.28 -15.01
CA THR A 432 -23.47 11.14 -13.83
C THR A 432 -23.45 10.34 -12.53
N HIS A 433 -22.89 10.95 -11.48
CA HIS A 433 -22.86 10.38 -10.14
C HIS A 433 -24.27 10.19 -9.57
N ASP A 434 -25.18 11.14 -9.85
CA ASP A 434 -26.58 11.08 -9.43
C ASP A 434 -27.34 9.91 -10.08
N GLU A 435 -27.12 9.65 -11.37
CA GLU A 435 -27.70 8.49 -12.07
C GLU A 435 -27.26 7.17 -11.43
N TRP A 436 -25.94 7.00 -11.25
CA TRP A 436 -25.39 5.81 -10.60
C TRP A 436 -25.94 5.66 -9.18
N LYS A 437 -25.89 6.73 -8.37
CA LYS A 437 -26.32 6.69 -6.96
C LYS A 437 -27.81 6.37 -6.84
N LYS A 438 -28.65 6.89 -7.75
CA LYS A 438 -30.06 6.52 -7.83
C LYS A 438 -30.23 5.03 -8.12
N SER A 439 -29.54 4.50 -9.13
CA SER A 439 -29.58 3.06 -9.45
C SER A 439 -29.10 2.19 -8.29
N ALA A 440 -28.01 2.58 -7.61
CA ALA A 440 -27.50 1.88 -6.44
C ALA A 440 -28.49 1.93 -5.26
N LEU A 441 -29.17 3.05 -5.03
CA LEU A 441 -30.20 3.17 -4.00
C LEU A 441 -31.47 2.36 -4.32
N GLU A 442 -31.85 2.24 -5.59
CA GLU A 442 -32.95 1.35 -6.00
C GLU A 442 -32.65 -0.10 -5.65
N LYS A 443 -31.39 -0.53 -5.81
CA LYS A 443 -30.94 -1.90 -5.51
C LYS A 443 -30.69 -2.15 -4.03
N TYR A 444 -29.91 -1.30 -3.38
CA TYR A 444 -29.41 -1.51 -2.01
C TYR A 444 -30.10 -0.64 -0.97
N GLY A 445 -31.01 0.25 -1.35
CA GLY A 445 -31.64 1.19 -0.43
C GLY A 445 -32.38 0.52 0.72
N LYS A 446 -32.84 -0.72 0.59
CA LYS A 446 -33.49 -1.44 1.69
C LYS A 446 -32.53 -2.02 2.73
N ASN A 447 -31.22 -1.96 2.48
CA ASN A 447 -30.21 -2.40 3.43
C ASN A 447 -30.23 -1.50 4.68
N GLU A 448 -30.31 -2.10 5.87
CA GLU A 448 -30.44 -1.38 7.14
C GLU A 448 -29.26 -0.43 7.41
N HIS A 449 -28.04 -0.83 7.05
CA HIS A 449 -26.85 0.01 7.19
C HIS A 449 -26.88 1.20 6.23
N VAL A 450 -27.38 1.02 5.00
CA VAL A 450 -27.58 2.12 4.04
C VAL A 450 -28.60 3.11 4.59
N GLN A 451 -29.72 2.65 5.12
CA GLN A 451 -30.73 3.50 5.73
C GLN A 451 -30.19 4.27 6.93
N GLU A 452 -29.38 3.62 7.77
CA GLU A 452 -28.72 4.26 8.91
C GLU A 452 -27.73 5.34 8.46
N LEU A 453 -26.89 5.08 7.46
CA LEU A 453 -25.96 6.09 6.92
C LEU A 453 -26.72 7.27 6.29
N ILE A 454 -27.82 7.01 5.58
CA ILE A 454 -28.69 8.08 5.05
C ILE A 454 -29.30 8.89 6.21
N ARG A 455 -29.70 8.26 7.31
CA ARG A 455 -30.21 8.98 8.48
C ARG A 455 -29.14 9.84 9.13
N ARG A 456 -27.90 9.34 9.26
CA ARG A 456 -26.77 10.08 9.86
C ARG A 456 -26.27 11.22 8.97
N TYR A 457 -26.15 10.98 7.67
CA TYR A 457 -25.44 11.87 6.74
C TYR A 457 -26.32 12.53 5.69
N GLY A 458 -27.55 12.04 5.47
CA GLY A 458 -28.47 12.52 4.44
C GLY A 458 -28.86 14.00 4.59
N GLU A 459 -28.85 14.56 5.81
CA GLU A 459 -29.07 15.99 6.02
C GLU A 459 -27.89 16.88 5.60
N ARG A 460 -26.65 16.37 5.69
CA ARG A 460 -25.44 17.06 5.16
C ARG A 460 -25.51 17.22 3.65
N PHE A 461 -26.09 16.25 2.94
CA PHE A 461 -26.34 16.33 1.49
C PHE A 461 -27.47 17.30 1.12
N ARG A 462 -28.48 17.46 1.98
CA ARG A 462 -29.57 18.42 1.76
C ARG A 462 -29.11 19.87 1.89
N LYS A 463 -28.23 20.18 2.85
CA LYS A 463 -27.71 21.55 3.04
C LYS A 463 -26.82 22.02 1.88
N LYS A 464 -25.95 21.14 1.36
CA LYS A 464 -25.10 21.47 0.19
C LYS A 464 -25.93 21.75 -1.07
N LYS A 465 -27.00 20.97 -1.30
CA LYS A 465 -27.95 21.23 -2.41
C LYS A 465 -28.69 22.56 -2.27
N VAL A 466 -28.96 23.03 -1.04
CA VAL A 466 -29.59 24.33 -0.78
C VAL A 466 -28.60 25.47 -1.00
N GLU A 467 -27.35 25.32 -0.53
CA GLU A 467 -26.27 26.29 -0.74
C GLU A 467 -25.91 26.43 -2.23
N ASP A 468 -25.79 25.32 -2.98
CA ASP A 468 -25.51 25.34 -4.43
C ASP A 468 -26.68 25.93 -5.26
N THR A 469 -27.94 25.78 -4.83
CA THR A 469 -29.09 26.48 -5.46
C THR A 469 -29.19 27.96 -5.10
N VAL A 470 -28.59 28.39 -3.99
CA VAL A 470 -28.56 29.81 -3.59
C VAL A 470 -27.38 30.51 -4.28
N ASP A 471 -26.21 29.87 -4.41
CA ASP A 471 -25.04 30.43 -5.09
C ASP A 471 -25.22 30.54 -6.62
N SER A 472 -25.84 29.55 -7.27
CA SER A 472 -26.17 29.62 -8.70
C SER A 472 -27.17 30.72 -9.07
N SER A 473 -27.90 31.27 -8.10
CA SER A 473 -28.79 32.43 -8.28
C SER A 473 -28.07 33.78 -8.11
N VAL A 474 -26.87 33.78 -7.53
CA VAL A 474 -26.02 34.97 -7.31
C VAL A 474 -24.92 35.04 -8.37
N GLU A 475 -24.36 33.92 -8.81
CA GLU A 475 -23.31 33.87 -9.85
C GLU A 475 -23.78 34.36 -11.23
N HIS A 476 -25.08 34.21 -11.55
CA HIS A 476 -25.63 34.70 -12.81
C HIS A 476 -25.77 36.23 -12.89
N GLN A 477 -25.55 36.96 -11.78
CA GLN A 477 -25.49 38.43 -11.77
C GLN A 477 -24.05 38.97 -11.77
N HIS A 478 -23.03 38.18 -11.42
CA HIS A 478 -21.63 38.64 -11.37
C HIS A 478 -20.76 38.16 -12.55
N GLN A 479 -21.14 37.11 -13.28
CA GLN A 479 -20.39 36.63 -14.45
C GLN A 479 -20.46 37.52 -15.71
N THR A 480 -21.18 38.64 -15.69
CA THR A 480 -21.20 39.58 -16.83
C THR A 480 -20.21 40.75 -16.72
N GLU A 481 -19.50 40.89 -15.59
CA GLU A 481 -18.57 42.01 -15.37
C GLU A 481 -17.08 41.59 -15.26
N GLU A 482 -16.75 40.30 -15.10
CA GLU A 482 -15.35 39.83 -14.92
C GLU A 482 -14.71 39.16 -16.16
N GLU A 483 -15.44 38.94 -17.26
CA GLU A 483 -14.89 38.34 -18.49
C GLU A 483 -14.01 39.28 -19.34
N GLU A 484 -13.83 40.56 -18.95
CA GLU A 484 -12.98 41.51 -19.70
C GLU A 484 -11.53 41.64 -19.19
N ASP A 485 -11.16 41.14 -18.01
CA ASP A 485 -9.84 41.45 -17.39
C ASP A 485 -8.85 40.25 -17.26
N ILE A 486 -9.22 39.03 -17.65
CA ILE A 486 -8.37 37.83 -17.52
C ILE A 486 -7.87 37.36 -18.91
N VAL A 487 -7.14 38.22 -19.62
CA VAL A 487 -6.38 37.81 -20.83
C VAL A 487 -4.89 38.21 -20.76
N ASP A 488 -4.46 38.98 -19.75
CA ASP A 488 -3.12 39.61 -19.80
C ASP A 488 -2.05 39.08 -18.83
N ASN A 489 -2.31 38.04 -18.02
CA ASN A 489 -1.37 37.65 -16.95
C ASN A 489 -0.61 36.33 -17.13
N ASP A 490 -0.81 35.59 -18.23
CA ASP A 490 -0.15 34.29 -18.45
C ASP A 490 1.17 34.39 -19.25
N ARG A 491 1.90 35.50 -19.04
CA ARG A 491 3.30 35.67 -19.46
C ARG A 491 4.15 36.09 -18.28
N ARG A 492 4.42 35.14 -17.36
CA ARG A 492 5.65 34.99 -16.54
C ARG A 492 5.33 34.15 -15.29
N HIS A 493 5.69 32.87 -15.29
CA HIS A 493 6.70 32.27 -14.40
C HIS A 493 6.82 30.76 -14.61
#